data_AF-A0A2D5ZU77-F1
#
_entry.id   AF-A0A2D5ZU77-F1
#
_cell.length_a   1.000
_cell.length_b   1.000
_cell.length_c   1.000
_cell.angle_alpha   90.00
_cell.angle_beta   90.00
_cell.angle_gamma   90.00
#
_symmetry.space_group_name_H-M   'P 1'
#
loop_
_entity.id
_entity.type
_entity.pdbx_description
1 polymer ?
#
loop_
_entity_poly.entity_id
_entity_poly.type
_entity_poly.pdbx_seq_one_letter_code
_entity_poly.pdbx_strand_id
1 'polypeptide(L)'
;MSSTTYIATLLSLILLFSCTERSPSTPSPTQPNVETESYGPFTVVTPDGRCTTERQVFFADTSDEARRQMCEALIDHEKNFHCAEDRRRQEFFSRCEGVVGLAWTPDRTSQDSLATANTGPVGRLKNLYISEFRVHYRQLSPSVQRHLDAMLSEFQECGHAYNGSYCKNSQVEIRVVTPEQIQKVDGQDSLLIRVSQVGTDSNYIFQYILGPNSTLFQPQSLKVFLLDEQRPNTSTENLIADEGEVHLVYEANYFQQNDIAGVNSTLATTNSLRQFYHYAEYAFSLLFQRGDRSEASFQWARDLYQQRKDLIQNSRNETYLLAIYHKIVNESQASHDQLIQILKPLADHPQAALRYLVRVRLYLLNPLAFADFKPDVLKIMNSGSYSTRLLALEALLKGPITPSDELAIIKSVGDQSFSVRSLAIIQVRQFPRRPEHLPAYKSVLSQDDTPTDGRRSLIELLVQWETEESRQLLFESLADSDSTNRRRVRAAFSATRLVGDYYVEALKRLYRNRTDQIRIIATEVASQIDPQDKVLEVVAKQLFEEIDDNNKLVEEAILKFLNDPARVHAVCELAERRQFRRLQCSRTTRRP
;
A
#
# COMPACT_ATOMS: atom_id res chain seq x y z
N MET A 1 -62.83 -27.86 -44.07
CA MET A 1 -62.56 -29.30 -43.86
C MET A 1 -61.05 -29.43 -43.92
N SER A 2 -60.40 -29.27 -42.77
CA SER A 2 -60.01 -30.36 -41.85
C SER A 2 -58.88 -31.19 -42.44
N SER A 3 -57.85 -31.62 -41.74
CA SER A 3 -57.31 -31.46 -40.38
C SER A 3 -56.07 -32.37 -40.41
N THR A 4 -55.12 -32.12 -39.50
CA THR A 4 -54.21 -33.14 -38.94
C THR A 4 -53.22 -33.86 -39.86
N THR A 5 -52.03 -33.27 -40.07
CA THR A 5 -50.72 -33.97 -39.93
C THR A 5 -49.56 -32.96 -40.01
N TYR A 6 -49.09 -32.40 -38.88
CA TYR A 6 -47.69 -31.89 -38.74
C TYR A 6 -47.30 -31.51 -37.30
N ILE A 7 -47.88 -32.14 -36.27
CA ILE A 7 -47.46 -31.98 -34.87
C ILE A 7 -47.47 -33.35 -34.21
N ALA A 8 -46.43 -34.17 -34.41
CA ALA A 8 -46.14 -35.38 -33.62
C ALA A 8 -44.74 -35.98 -33.91
N THR A 9 -43.71 -35.14 -34.08
CA THR A 9 -42.30 -35.59 -34.22
C THR A 9 -41.40 -34.81 -33.27
N LEU A 10 -41.76 -34.78 -31.99
CA LEU A 10 -40.89 -34.19 -30.96
C LEU A 10 -40.95 -34.86 -29.57
N LEU A 11 -41.64 -35.99 -29.40
CA LEU A 11 -41.84 -36.61 -28.07
C LEU A 11 -41.92 -38.16 -28.13
N SER A 12 -40.93 -38.81 -28.76
CA SER A 12 -40.87 -40.30 -28.75
C SER A 12 -39.44 -40.86 -28.80
N LEU A 13 -38.47 -40.18 -28.18
CA LEU A 13 -37.10 -40.71 -28.05
C LEU A 13 -36.48 -40.39 -26.68
N ILE A 14 -37.31 -40.41 -25.64
CA ILE A 14 -36.87 -40.45 -24.24
C ILE A 14 -37.73 -41.52 -23.57
N LEU A 15 -37.24 -42.77 -23.55
CA LEU A 15 -37.29 -43.71 -22.43
C LEU A 15 -37.07 -45.16 -22.91
N LEU A 16 -36.10 -45.82 -22.26
CA LEU A 16 -35.85 -47.27 -22.17
C LEU A 16 -35.06 -47.91 -23.32
N PHE A 17 -33.72 -48.00 -23.16
CA PHE A 17 -33.07 -49.21 -22.66
C PHE A 17 -31.58 -48.98 -22.41
N SER A 18 -31.16 -49.37 -21.21
CA SER A 18 -29.79 -49.41 -20.69
C SER A 18 -29.02 -50.61 -21.26
N CYS A 19 -27.75 -50.43 -21.62
CA CYS A 19 -26.58 -51.05 -20.95
C CYS A 19 -25.34 -51.10 -21.86
N THR A 20 -24.23 -50.63 -21.26
CA THR A 20 -22.83 -50.99 -21.48
C THR A 20 -22.24 -50.83 -22.87
N GLU A 21 -21.54 -49.71 -23.11
CA GLU A 21 -20.20 -49.69 -23.71
C GLU A 21 -19.50 -48.34 -23.49
N ARG A 22 -18.16 -48.40 -23.37
CA ARG A 22 -17.23 -47.40 -22.84
C ARG A 22 -17.40 -45.98 -23.42
N SER A 23 -17.53 -44.99 -22.53
CA SER A 23 -17.44 -43.56 -22.88
C SER A 23 -16.01 -43.17 -23.31
N PRO A 24 -15.84 -42.45 -24.42
CA PRO A 24 -14.66 -41.62 -24.66
C PRO A 24 -14.76 -40.36 -23.78
N SER A 25 -13.67 -40.05 -23.07
CA SER A 25 -13.54 -38.87 -22.22
C SER A 25 -13.72 -37.58 -23.03
N THR A 26 -14.81 -36.86 -22.80
CA THR A 26 -14.95 -35.45 -23.17
C THR A 26 -13.94 -34.60 -22.40
N PRO A 27 -13.23 -33.66 -23.04
CA PRO A 27 -12.33 -32.75 -22.33
C PRO A 27 -13.14 -31.81 -21.46
N SER A 28 -12.84 -31.80 -20.17
CA SER A 28 -13.36 -30.83 -19.20
C SER A 28 -13.08 -29.40 -19.67
N PRO A 29 -13.95 -28.42 -19.36
CA PRO A 29 -13.65 -27.02 -19.61
C PRO A 29 -12.36 -26.68 -18.87
N THR A 30 -11.34 -26.24 -19.61
CA THR A 30 -10.08 -25.80 -19.05
C THR A 30 -10.38 -24.64 -18.11
N GLN A 31 -10.25 -24.88 -16.81
CA GLN A 31 -10.28 -23.80 -15.83
C GLN A 31 -9.22 -22.77 -16.26
N PRO A 32 -9.48 -21.46 -16.14
CA PRO A 32 -8.44 -20.46 -16.38
C PRO A 32 -7.23 -20.85 -15.54
N ASN A 33 -6.03 -20.85 -16.15
CA ASN A 33 -4.78 -21.13 -15.45
C ASN A 33 -4.59 -20.05 -14.38
N VAL A 34 -5.09 -20.30 -13.16
CA VAL A 34 -4.80 -19.46 -12.00
C VAL A 34 -3.37 -19.76 -11.62
N GLU A 35 -2.46 -18.81 -11.90
CA GLU A 35 -1.08 -18.91 -11.44
C GLU A 35 -1.09 -18.83 -9.90
N THR A 36 -0.59 -19.89 -9.26
CA THR A 36 -0.49 -19.94 -7.80
C THR A 36 0.95 -19.68 -7.40
N GLU A 37 1.25 -18.48 -6.92
CA GLU A 37 2.57 -18.17 -6.37
C GLU A 37 2.53 -18.29 -4.85
N SER A 38 3.32 -19.25 -4.33
CA SER A 38 3.46 -19.47 -2.90
C SER A 38 4.74 -18.84 -2.40
N TYR A 39 4.60 -17.75 -1.66
CA TYR A 39 5.71 -17.09 -0.99
C TYR A 39 6.00 -17.74 0.37
N GLY A 40 7.23 -17.63 0.86
CA GLY A 40 7.66 -18.22 2.14
C GLY A 40 6.91 -17.60 3.35
N PRO A 41 7.06 -18.15 4.57
CA PRO A 41 6.39 -17.63 5.75
C PRO A 41 6.84 -16.18 6.03
N PHE A 42 5.91 -15.24 6.06
CA PHE A 42 6.15 -13.86 6.50
C PHE A 42 5.19 -13.53 7.64
N THR A 43 5.65 -12.70 8.58
CA THR A 43 4.84 -12.37 9.75
C THR A 43 3.78 -11.36 9.35
N VAL A 44 2.51 -11.76 9.42
CA VAL A 44 1.35 -10.89 9.18
C VAL A 44 0.52 -10.79 10.45
N VAL A 45 -0.09 -9.63 10.64
CA VAL A 45 -1.13 -9.47 11.66
C VAL A 45 -2.39 -10.14 11.18
N THR A 46 -2.83 -11.14 11.93
CA THR A 46 -4.13 -11.75 11.77
C THR A 46 -5.25 -10.73 12.01
N PRO A 47 -6.48 -10.98 11.53
CA PRO A 47 -7.62 -10.07 11.77
C PRO A 47 -7.88 -9.74 13.25
N ASP A 48 -7.43 -10.58 14.20
CA ASP A 48 -7.50 -10.36 15.65
C ASP A 48 -6.27 -9.65 16.27
N GLY A 49 -5.37 -9.10 15.45
CA GLY A 49 -4.26 -8.27 15.92
C GLY A 49 -3.00 -9.03 16.37
N ARG A 50 -2.89 -10.34 16.12
CA ARG A 50 -1.74 -11.16 16.52
C ARG A 50 -0.76 -11.32 15.37
N CYS A 51 0.55 -11.27 15.68
CA CYS A 51 1.58 -11.62 14.72
C CYS A 51 1.58 -13.15 14.49
N THR A 52 1.29 -13.61 13.27
CA THR A 52 1.46 -15.02 12.86
C THR A 52 2.49 -15.16 11.75
N THR A 53 3.27 -16.24 11.75
CA THR A 53 4.25 -16.58 10.71
C THR A 53 3.71 -17.59 9.70
N GLU A 54 2.39 -17.74 9.61
CA GLU A 54 1.78 -18.68 8.67
C GLU A 54 2.05 -18.32 7.21
N ARG A 55 2.12 -19.36 6.37
CA ARG A 55 2.36 -19.23 4.95
C ARG A 55 1.09 -18.73 4.27
N GLN A 56 1.11 -17.48 3.82
CA GLN A 56 0.02 -16.90 3.04
C GLN A 56 0.19 -17.27 1.57
N VAL A 57 -0.92 -17.58 0.91
CA VAL A 57 -0.98 -17.88 -0.52
C VAL A 57 -1.83 -16.81 -1.18
N PHE A 58 -1.25 -16.09 -2.14
CA PHE A 58 -1.97 -15.09 -2.93
C PHE A 58 -2.42 -15.74 -4.24
N PHE A 59 -3.69 -15.56 -4.57
CA PHE A 59 -4.27 -16.08 -5.80
C PHE A 59 -4.52 -14.90 -6.73
N ALA A 60 -3.90 -14.91 -7.90
CA ALA A 60 -4.14 -13.90 -8.92
C ALA A 60 -4.01 -14.51 -10.32
N ASP A 61 -4.57 -13.80 -11.30
CA ASP A 61 -4.52 -14.22 -12.70
C ASP A 61 -3.13 -14.04 -13.33
N THR A 62 -2.22 -13.31 -12.67
CA THR A 62 -0.82 -13.13 -13.09
C THR A 62 0.11 -13.04 -11.88
N SER A 63 1.37 -13.47 -12.03
CA SER A 63 2.46 -13.27 -11.06
C SER A 63 2.63 -11.81 -10.62
N ASP A 64 2.47 -10.84 -11.53
CA ASP A 64 2.59 -9.42 -11.21
C ASP A 64 1.45 -8.93 -10.29
N GLU A 65 0.23 -9.43 -10.48
CA GLU A 65 -0.90 -9.13 -9.60
C GLU A 65 -0.79 -9.86 -8.26
N ALA A 66 -0.30 -11.11 -8.24
CA ALA A 66 -0.02 -11.82 -6.99
C ALA A 66 1.06 -11.08 -6.17
N ARG A 67 2.11 -10.59 -6.83
CA ARG A 67 3.17 -9.79 -6.23
C ARG A 67 2.68 -8.42 -5.76
N ARG A 68 1.77 -7.77 -6.51
CA ARG A 68 1.12 -6.52 -6.10
C ARG A 68 0.27 -6.73 -4.85
N GLN A 69 -0.61 -7.73 -4.84
CA GLN A 69 -1.45 -8.08 -3.69
C GLN A 69 -0.61 -8.45 -2.47
N MET A 70 0.48 -9.19 -2.67
CA MET A 70 1.47 -9.47 -1.63
C MET A 70 2.03 -8.15 -1.09
N CYS A 71 2.58 -7.28 -1.94
CA CYS A 71 3.15 -6.00 -1.51
C CYS A 71 2.13 -5.07 -0.87
N GLU A 72 0.87 -5.06 -1.30
CA GLU A 72 -0.21 -4.28 -0.69
C GLU A 72 -0.58 -4.82 0.70
N ALA A 73 -0.74 -6.14 0.85
CA ALA A 73 -0.98 -6.78 2.15
C ALA A 73 0.19 -6.57 3.13
N LEU A 74 1.39 -6.48 2.58
CA LEU A 74 2.65 -6.25 3.28
C LEU A 74 2.84 -4.75 3.66
N ILE A 75 2.41 -3.81 2.82
CA ILE A 75 2.48 -2.35 3.01
C ILE A 75 1.37 -1.80 3.91
N ASP A 76 0.48 -2.62 4.45
CA ASP A 76 -0.44 -2.21 5.53
C ASP A 76 0.36 -1.92 6.82
N HIS A 77 0.98 -0.74 6.81
CA HIS A 77 2.25 -0.36 7.45
C HIS A 77 2.18 -0.28 8.97
N GLU A 78 1.01 -0.27 9.60
CA GLU A 78 0.92 -0.19 11.07
C GLU A 78 0.70 -1.55 11.73
N LYS A 79 0.00 -2.46 11.05
CA LYS A 79 -0.25 -3.80 11.61
C LYS A 79 1.05 -4.61 11.56
N ASN A 80 1.71 -4.70 10.41
CA ASN A 80 2.86 -5.59 10.24
C ASN A 80 4.19 -5.01 10.77
N PHE A 81 4.29 -3.70 11.01
CA PHE A 81 5.54 -3.05 11.43
C PHE A 81 6.05 -3.51 12.79
N HIS A 82 5.15 -3.83 13.73
CA HIS A 82 5.53 -4.36 15.04
C HIS A 82 5.86 -5.86 15.02
N CYS A 83 5.55 -6.56 13.91
CA CYS A 83 5.68 -8.00 13.78
C CYS A 83 6.90 -8.44 12.94
N ALA A 84 7.57 -7.52 12.24
CA ALA A 84 8.66 -7.84 11.33
C ALA A 84 10.05 -7.56 11.95
N GLU A 85 10.88 -8.60 12.06
CA GLU A 85 12.32 -8.45 12.35
C GLU A 85 13.02 -7.60 11.27
N ASP A 86 14.01 -6.79 11.65
CA ASP A 86 14.71 -5.85 10.76
C ASP A 86 15.28 -6.50 9.49
N ARG A 87 15.77 -7.74 9.58
CA ARG A 87 16.27 -8.50 8.43
C ARG A 87 15.16 -8.85 7.44
N ARG A 88 13.97 -9.22 7.93
CA ARG A 88 12.80 -9.49 7.08
C ARG A 88 12.24 -8.21 6.46
N ARG A 89 12.39 -7.05 7.13
CA ARG A 89 12.07 -5.74 6.53
C ARG A 89 12.95 -5.43 5.32
N GLN A 90 14.23 -5.77 5.34
CA GLN A 90 15.11 -5.57 4.18
C GLN A 90 14.78 -6.53 3.02
N GLU A 91 14.50 -7.79 3.31
CA GLU A 91 14.02 -8.76 2.29
C GLU A 91 12.64 -8.36 1.72
N PHE A 92 11.81 -7.72 2.52
CA PHE A 92 10.53 -7.13 2.11
C PHE A 92 10.73 -5.99 1.13
N PHE A 93 11.61 -5.05 1.45
CA PHE A 93 11.86 -3.89 0.59
C PHE A 93 12.43 -4.31 -0.76
N SER A 94 13.36 -5.26 -0.78
CA SER A 94 13.93 -5.77 -2.03
C SER A 94 12.91 -6.52 -2.90
N ARG A 95 11.91 -7.19 -2.30
CA ARG A 95 10.86 -7.90 -3.03
C ARG A 95 9.77 -6.99 -3.60
N CYS A 96 9.51 -5.84 -2.96
CA CYS A 96 8.51 -4.87 -3.39
C CYS A 96 9.10 -3.69 -4.19
N GLU A 97 10.43 -3.61 -4.29
CA GLU A 97 11.13 -2.64 -5.14
C GLU A 97 10.68 -2.81 -6.61
N GLY A 98 10.12 -1.74 -7.20
CA GLY A 98 9.64 -1.75 -8.59
C GLY A 98 8.21 -2.25 -8.81
N VAL A 99 7.39 -2.44 -7.77
CA VAL A 99 5.92 -2.56 -7.94
C VAL A 99 5.34 -1.16 -8.17
N VAL A 100 4.92 -0.89 -9.40
CA VAL A 100 4.43 0.41 -9.85
C VAL A 100 3.19 0.83 -9.05
N GLY A 101 3.23 2.02 -8.44
CA GLY A 101 2.12 2.59 -7.65
C GLY A 101 2.34 2.64 -6.13
N LEU A 102 3.42 2.03 -5.62
CA LEU A 102 3.79 1.96 -4.21
C LEU A 102 5.13 2.66 -3.91
N ALA A 103 5.40 3.80 -4.54
CA ALA A 103 6.59 4.59 -4.28
C ALA A 103 6.55 5.18 -2.85
N TRP A 104 6.97 4.39 -1.88
CA TRP A 104 7.25 4.82 -0.52
C TRP A 104 8.75 5.14 -0.42
N THR A 105 9.06 6.41 -0.14
CA THR A 105 10.39 6.83 0.32
C THR A 105 10.28 7.12 1.82
N PRO A 106 10.97 6.38 2.72
CA PRO A 106 11.02 6.77 4.11
C PRO A 106 11.66 8.16 4.23
N ASP A 107 11.26 8.90 5.25
CA ASP A 107 11.99 10.08 5.71
C ASP A 107 13.45 9.67 6.00
N ARG A 108 14.37 10.09 5.12
CA ARG A 108 15.80 9.69 5.12
C ARG A 108 16.53 10.08 6.41
N THR A 109 15.94 10.91 7.25
CA THR A 109 16.52 11.37 8.51
C THR A 109 16.76 10.24 9.53
N SER A 110 16.11 9.07 9.39
CA SER A 110 16.31 7.92 10.29
C SER A 110 17.27 6.84 9.78
N GLN A 111 17.75 6.91 8.53
CA GLN A 111 18.64 5.90 7.94
C GLN A 111 20.14 6.17 8.14
N ASP A 112 20.52 7.40 8.51
CA ASP A 112 21.94 7.77 8.65
C ASP A 112 22.65 7.12 9.86
N SER A 113 21.93 6.40 10.72
CA SER A 113 22.49 5.76 11.93
C SER A 113 22.55 4.21 11.89
N LEU A 114 22.06 3.57 10.83
CA LEU A 114 22.14 2.11 10.68
C LEU A 114 23.29 1.74 9.75
N ALA A 115 24.43 1.38 10.34
CA ALA A 115 25.55 0.78 9.64
C ALA A 115 25.06 -0.37 8.73
N THR A 116 25.35 -0.26 7.44
CA THR A 116 25.07 -1.25 6.39
C THR A 116 25.51 -2.65 6.83
N ALA A 117 24.55 -3.51 7.16
CA ALA A 117 24.80 -4.92 7.40
C ALA A 117 25.31 -5.59 6.11
N ASN A 118 26.55 -6.07 6.14
CA ASN A 118 27.23 -7.04 5.27
C ASN A 118 26.52 -7.47 3.96
N THR A 119 26.23 -6.53 3.07
CA THR A 119 26.13 -6.85 1.64
C THR A 119 27.55 -6.89 1.11
N GLY A 120 27.95 -7.99 0.44
CA GLY A 120 29.25 -8.09 -0.21
C GLY A 120 29.53 -6.94 -1.19
N PRO A 121 30.75 -6.86 -1.75
CA PRO A 121 31.16 -5.85 -2.74
C PRO A 121 30.09 -5.48 -3.78
N VAL A 122 29.38 -6.47 -4.31
CA VAL A 122 28.30 -6.31 -5.29
C VAL A 122 27.09 -5.52 -4.79
N GLY A 123 26.70 -5.67 -3.51
CA GLY A 123 25.58 -4.92 -2.94
C GLY A 123 25.86 -3.41 -2.84
N ARG A 124 27.13 -3.01 -2.95
CA ARG A 124 27.57 -1.61 -2.98
C ARG A 124 27.67 -1.02 -4.39
N LEU A 125 27.61 -1.83 -5.45
CA LEU A 125 27.61 -1.38 -6.86
C LEU A 125 26.27 -0.77 -7.31
N LYS A 126 25.43 -0.32 -6.39
CA LYS A 126 24.15 0.31 -6.72
C LYS A 126 24.41 1.68 -7.38
N ASN A 127 23.77 1.92 -8.53
CA ASN A 127 23.70 3.22 -9.24
C ASN A 127 24.95 3.63 -10.06
N LEU A 128 25.31 2.88 -11.11
CA LEU A 128 26.54 3.08 -11.91
C LEU A 128 26.32 3.50 -13.36
N TYR A 129 26.23 4.81 -13.61
CA TYR A 129 25.75 5.33 -14.89
C TYR A 129 26.80 5.29 -16.00
N ILE A 130 26.47 4.67 -17.15
CA ILE A 130 27.39 4.50 -18.29
C ILE A 130 27.44 5.81 -19.08
N SER A 131 28.64 6.36 -19.28
CA SER A 131 28.88 7.60 -20.04
C SER A 131 29.11 7.34 -21.53
N GLU A 132 29.90 6.30 -21.84
CA GLU A 132 30.23 5.85 -23.20
C GLU A 132 30.33 4.33 -23.19
N PHE A 133 29.94 3.68 -24.28
CA PHE A 133 30.23 2.28 -24.49
C PHE A 133 30.67 1.98 -25.92
N ARG A 134 31.45 0.92 -26.08
CA ARG A 134 31.95 0.40 -27.35
C ARG A 134 31.71 -1.09 -27.40
N VAL A 135 31.18 -1.54 -28.54
CA VAL A 135 31.00 -2.97 -28.83
C VAL A 135 32.09 -3.38 -29.82
N HIS A 136 32.86 -4.39 -29.45
CA HIS A 136 33.96 -4.88 -30.25
C HIS A 136 33.52 -6.11 -31.02
N TYR A 137 32.98 -5.90 -32.21
CA TYR A 137 32.64 -6.98 -33.13
C TYR A 137 33.93 -7.50 -33.81
N ARG A 138 34.57 -8.51 -33.21
CA ARG A 138 35.47 -9.41 -33.97
C ARG A 138 34.64 -10.45 -34.72
N GLN A 139 35.26 -11.33 -35.51
CA GLN A 139 34.57 -12.42 -36.24
C GLN A 139 33.95 -13.45 -35.27
N LEU A 140 32.89 -13.05 -34.57
CA LEU A 140 32.09 -13.91 -33.72
C LEU A 140 31.20 -14.78 -34.60
N SER A 141 30.88 -15.98 -34.13
CA SER A 141 29.89 -16.80 -34.82
C SER A 141 28.50 -16.10 -34.79
N PRO A 142 27.65 -16.27 -35.81
CA PRO A 142 26.33 -15.64 -35.85
C PRO A 142 25.39 -16.01 -34.68
N SER A 143 25.64 -17.14 -34.01
CA SER A 143 24.94 -17.49 -32.77
C SER A 143 25.44 -16.61 -31.62
N VAL A 144 26.74 -16.55 -31.37
CA VAL A 144 27.34 -15.73 -30.31
C VAL A 144 27.01 -14.26 -30.50
N GLN A 145 27.04 -13.75 -31.74
CA GLN A 145 26.70 -12.36 -32.02
C GLN A 145 25.24 -12.03 -31.67
N ARG A 146 24.27 -12.88 -32.06
CA ARG A 146 22.86 -12.67 -31.68
C ARG A 146 22.63 -12.70 -30.18
N HIS A 147 23.34 -13.56 -29.46
CA HIS A 147 23.26 -13.60 -27.99
C HIS A 147 23.91 -12.39 -27.35
N LEU A 148 25.08 -11.97 -27.85
CA LEU A 148 25.75 -10.75 -27.42
C LEU A 148 24.85 -9.53 -27.67
N ASP A 149 24.22 -9.43 -28.83
CA ASP A 149 23.29 -8.33 -29.15
C ASP A 149 22.05 -8.36 -28.23
N ALA A 150 21.51 -9.54 -27.91
CA ALA A 150 20.41 -9.67 -26.94
C ALA A 150 20.86 -9.26 -25.52
N MET A 151 22.03 -9.74 -25.10
CA MET A 151 22.63 -9.41 -23.80
C MET A 151 22.93 -7.90 -23.69
N LEU A 152 23.47 -7.29 -24.75
CA LEU A 152 23.77 -5.86 -24.83
C LEU A 152 22.51 -5.01 -24.91
N SER A 153 21.49 -5.45 -25.65
CA SER A 153 20.16 -4.83 -25.64
C SER A 153 19.58 -4.87 -24.24
N GLU A 154 19.71 -6.00 -23.53
CA GLU A 154 19.33 -6.09 -22.13
C GLU A 154 20.20 -5.20 -21.24
N PHE A 155 21.51 -5.08 -21.42
CA PHE A 155 22.32 -4.10 -20.67
C PHE A 155 21.86 -2.66 -20.89
N GLN A 156 21.58 -2.30 -22.14
CA GLN A 156 21.12 -0.97 -22.53
C GLN A 156 19.72 -0.67 -22.02
N GLU A 157 18.85 -1.68 -21.98
CA GLU A 157 17.52 -1.60 -21.41
C GLU A 157 17.59 -1.62 -19.89
N CYS A 158 18.03 -2.70 -19.28
CA CYS A 158 18.11 -2.97 -17.84
C CYS A 158 18.92 -1.93 -17.04
N GLY A 159 19.88 -1.26 -17.68
CA GLY A 159 20.83 -0.41 -16.97
C GLY A 159 21.53 -1.19 -15.87
N HIS A 160 21.75 -0.54 -14.72
CA HIS A 160 22.56 -0.98 -13.58
C HIS A 160 22.09 -2.26 -12.85
N ALA A 161 21.02 -2.91 -13.31
CA ALA A 161 20.40 -4.07 -12.65
C ALA A 161 20.87 -5.43 -13.19
N TYR A 162 21.81 -5.48 -14.14
CA TYR A 162 22.25 -6.74 -14.78
C TYR A 162 23.18 -7.61 -13.90
N ASN A 163 23.11 -7.51 -12.58
CA ASN A 163 23.95 -8.33 -11.70
C ASN A 163 23.32 -9.71 -11.38
N GLY A 164 22.84 -10.38 -12.45
CA GLY A 164 22.11 -11.66 -12.39
C GLY A 164 20.63 -11.49 -11.99
N SER A 165 19.74 -12.29 -12.61
CA SER A 165 18.30 -12.54 -12.35
C SER A 165 17.33 -11.38 -12.02
N TYR A 166 17.78 -10.14 -11.83
CA TYR A 166 16.99 -9.01 -11.34
C TYR A 166 16.55 -8.05 -12.44
N CYS A 167 16.99 -8.23 -13.69
CA CYS A 167 16.33 -7.54 -14.78
C CYS A 167 15.00 -8.20 -15.09
N LYS A 168 13.91 -7.54 -14.67
CA LYS A 168 12.54 -7.99 -14.91
C LYS A 168 12.34 -8.18 -16.42
N ASN A 169 12.04 -9.41 -16.84
CA ASN A 169 11.88 -9.88 -18.23
C ASN A 169 13.17 -10.15 -19.02
N SER A 170 14.33 -10.28 -18.37
CA SER A 170 15.52 -10.82 -19.05
C SER A 170 15.20 -12.21 -19.62
N GLN A 171 15.48 -12.40 -20.90
CA GLN A 171 15.40 -13.70 -21.56
C GLN A 171 16.70 -14.50 -21.37
N VAL A 172 17.71 -13.88 -20.75
CA VAL A 172 19.05 -14.45 -20.55
C VAL A 172 19.23 -14.80 -19.07
N GLU A 173 19.03 -16.07 -18.74
CA GLU A 173 19.35 -16.56 -17.40
C GLU A 173 20.88 -16.70 -17.25
N ILE A 174 21.43 -16.15 -16.17
CA ILE A 174 22.88 -16.12 -15.90
C ILE A 174 23.17 -16.75 -14.55
N ARG A 175 24.20 -17.60 -14.51
CA ARG A 175 24.75 -18.19 -13.29
C ARG A 175 26.13 -17.60 -12.99
N VAL A 176 26.32 -17.10 -11.76
CA VAL A 176 27.64 -16.66 -11.28
C VAL A 176 28.50 -17.89 -11.02
N VAL A 177 29.67 -17.96 -11.66
CA VAL A 177 30.56 -19.14 -11.64
C VAL A 177 31.64 -19.02 -10.58
N THR A 178 32.18 -17.82 -10.35
CA THR A 178 33.25 -17.59 -9.36
C THR A 178 32.83 -16.54 -8.32
N PRO A 179 33.24 -16.71 -7.04
CA PRO A 179 33.00 -15.71 -6.02
C PRO A 179 33.73 -14.39 -6.32
N GLU A 180 33.15 -13.30 -5.87
CA GLU A 180 33.66 -11.93 -6.01
C GLU A 180 35.07 -11.80 -5.42
N GLN A 181 36.05 -11.43 -6.25
CA GLN A 181 37.41 -11.13 -5.79
C GLN A 181 37.89 -9.83 -6.42
N ILE A 182 38.42 -8.95 -5.57
CA ILE A 182 39.19 -7.79 -6.03
C ILE A 182 40.59 -8.28 -6.34
N GLN A 183 41.04 -8.05 -7.57
CA GLN A 183 42.35 -8.46 -8.07
C GLN A 183 43.00 -7.28 -8.79
N LYS A 184 44.33 -7.26 -8.88
CA LYS A 184 45.03 -6.24 -9.65
C LYS A 184 45.22 -6.73 -11.08
N VAL A 185 44.45 -6.19 -12.01
CA VAL A 185 44.63 -6.45 -13.44
C VAL A 185 45.29 -5.21 -14.04
N ASP A 186 46.44 -5.39 -14.70
CA ASP A 186 47.25 -4.31 -15.27
C ASP A 186 47.60 -3.18 -14.27
N GLY A 187 47.79 -3.57 -13.00
CA GLY A 187 48.09 -2.63 -11.91
C GLY A 187 46.88 -1.84 -11.38
N GLN A 188 45.68 -2.09 -11.88
CA GLN A 188 44.43 -1.47 -11.43
C GLN A 188 43.61 -2.46 -10.60
N ASP A 189 43.04 -1.99 -9.48
CA ASP A 189 42.11 -2.80 -8.69
C ASP A 189 40.85 -3.06 -9.53
N SER A 190 40.53 -4.34 -9.73
CA SER A 190 39.43 -4.80 -10.56
C SER A 190 38.59 -5.80 -9.80
N LEU A 191 37.27 -5.65 -9.81
CA LEU A 191 36.35 -6.70 -9.38
C LEU A 191 36.02 -7.58 -10.60
N LEU A 192 36.37 -8.85 -10.51
CA LEU A 192 36.11 -9.82 -11.58
C LEU A 192 34.90 -10.70 -11.22
N ILE A 193 33.94 -10.78 -12.12
CA ILE A 193 32.77 -11.64 -12.00
C ILE A 193 32.69 -12.52 -13.24
N ARG A 194 32.94 -13.83 -13.08
CA ARG A 194 32.72 -14.80 -14.13
C ARG A 194 31.28 -15.27 -14.09
N VAL A 195 30.61 -15.21 -15.23
CA VAL A 195 29.24 -15.65 -15.38
C VAL A 195 29.10 -16.62 -16.55
N SER A 196 28.24 -17.61 -16.40
CA SER A 196 27.84 -18.51 -17.47
C SER A 196 26.38 -18.27 -17.80
N GLN A 197 26.08 -18.22 -19.09
CA GLN A 197 24.70 -18.11 -19.54
C GLN A 197 24.06 -19.50 -19.54
N VAL A 198 22.93 -19.64 -18.84
CA VAL A 198 22.22 -20.91 -18.73
C VAL A 198 21.70 -21.34 -20.10
N GLY A 199 21.89 -22.61 -20.42
CA GLY A 199 21.51 -23.18 -21.73
C GLY A 199 22.51 -22.92 -22.87
N THR A 200 23.67 -22.31 -22.57
CA THR A 200 24.75 -22.10 -23.55
C THR A 200 26.11 -22.48 -22.96
N ASP A 201 27.09 -22.74 -23.81
CA ASP A 201 28.49 -22.94 -23.38
C ASP A 201 29.25 -21.62 -23.21
N SER A 202 28.60 -20.49 -23.48
CA SER A 202 29.20 -19.16 -23.42
C SER A 202 29.46 -18.73 -21.97
N ASN A 203 30.71 -18.33 -21.73
CA ASN A 203 31.15 -17.77 -20.46
C ASN A 203 31.62 -16.34 -20.69
N TYR A 204 31.23 -15.46 -19.78
CA TYR A 204 31.60 -14.06 -19.81
C TYR A 204 32.36 -13.69 -18.55
N ILE A 205 33.35 -12.82 -18.68
CA ILE A 205 34.04 -12.21 -17.55
C ILE A 205 33.70 -10.73 -17.53
N PHE A 206 33.13 -10.28 -16.42
CA PHE A 206 32.87 -8.88 -16.12
C PHE A 206 34.03 -8.36 -15.29
N GLN A 207 34.82 -7.47 -15.86
CA GLN A 207 35.87 -6.73 -15.17
C GLN A 207 35.40 -5.32 -14.86
N TYR A 208 35.11 -5.06 -13.60
CA TYR A 208 34.81 -3.73 -13.10
C TYR A 208 36.11 -3.08 -12.62
N ILE A 209 36.65 -2.12 -13.38
CA ILE A 209 37.87 -1.41 -13.02
C ILE A 209 37.52 -0.36 -11.96
N LEU A 210 38.15 -0.44 -10.79
CA LEU A 210 37.87 0.40 -9.63
C LEU A 210 38.81 1.61 -9.57
N GLY A 211 38.30 2.74 -9.08
CA GLY A 211 39.12 3.95 -8.91
C GLY A 211 40.15 3.84 -7.77
N PRO A 212 41.26 4.61 -7.83
CA PRO A 212 42.44 4.48 -6.96
C PRO A 212 42.21 4.75 -5.46
N ASN A 213 41.02 5.23 -5.07
CA ASN A 213 40.66 5.57 -3.69
C ASN A 213 39.33 4.91 -3.24
N SER A 214 38.90 3.82 -3.88
CA SER A 214 37.55 3.31 -3.72
C SER A 214 37.36 2.39 -2.49
N THR A 215 37.46 2.95 -1.28
CA THR A 215 36.87 2.32 -0.08
C THR A 215 35.36 2.08 -0.22
N LEU A 216 34.73 2.72 -1.22
CA LEU A 216 33.31 2.69 -1.55
C LEU A 216 32.95 1.85 -2.79
N PHE A 217 33.85 1.08 -3.40
CA PHE A 217 33.56 0.27 -4.60
C PHE A 217 32.90 1.07 -5.75
N GLN A 218 33.61 2.09 -6.26
CA GLN A 218 33.14 2.88 -7.39
C GLN A 218 33.90 2.48 -8.65
N PRO A 219 33.31 1.63 -9.52
CA PRO A 219 33.92 1.33 -10.80
C PRO A 219 33.94 2.56 -11.71
N GLN A 220 35.06 2.71 -12.41
CA GLN A 220 35.32 3.73 -13.42
C GLN A 220 34.98 3.22 -14.82
N SER A 221 35.14 1.93 -15.05
CA SER A 221 34.72 1.28 -16.30
C SER A 221 34.36 -0.18 -16.08
N LEU A 222 33.65 -0.73 -17.06
CA LEU A 222 33.33 -2.14 -17.19
C LEU A 222 33.88 -2.65 -18.51
N LYS A 223 34.63 -3.75 -18.45
CA LYS A 223 34.99 -4.54 -19.61
C LYS A 223 34.31 -5.90 -19.51
N VAL A 224 33.70 -6.35 -20.60
CA VAL A 224 33.13 -7.70 -20.71
C VAL A 224 33.93 -8.48 -21.73
N PHE A 225 34.44 -9.62 -21.28
CA PHE A 225 35.18 -10.54 -22.11
C PHE A 225 34.36 -11.79 -22.36
N LEU A 226 34.38 -12.27 -23.59
CA LEU A 226 33.88 -13.59 -23.97
C LEU A 226 35.03 -14.60 -23.88
N LEU A 227 34.76 -15.75 -23.25
CA LEU A 227 35.68 -16.89 -23.19
C LEU A 227 35.32 -17.90 -24.27
N ASP A 228 36.30 -18.27 -25.12
CA ASP A 228 36.10 -19.24 -26.20
C ASP A 228 36.00 -20.70 -25.69
N GLU A 229 36.67 -21.04 -24.58
CA GLU A 229 36.68 -22.40 -24.03
C GLU A 229 36.41 -22.46 -22.52
N GLN A 230 35.70 -23.50 -22.08
CA GLN A 230 35.48 -23.77 -20.67
C GLN A 230 36.75 -24.30 -19.99
N ARG A 231 37.52 -23.40 -19.39
CA ARG A 231 38.56 -23.75 -18.42
C ARG A 231 38.07 -23.47 -17.00
N PRO A 232 37.50 -24.47 -16.30
CA PRO A 232 36.94 -24.28 -14.97
C PRO A 232 38.02 -24.02 -13.90
N ASN A 233 39.28 -24.37 -14.18
CA ASN A 233 40.36 -24.37 -13.19
C ASN A 233 41.37 -23.21 -13.37
N THR A 234 41.24 -22.39 -14.40
CA THR A 234 42.12 -21.23 -14.62
C THR A 234 41.58 -20.03 -13.85
N SER A 235 42.44 -19.31 -13.13
CA SER A 235 42.05 -18.07 -12.47
C SER A 235 41.62 -17.02 -13.50
N THR A 236 40.61 -16.22 -13.15
CA THR A 236 40.05 -15.21 -14.05
C THR A 236 41.08 -14.15 -14.47
N GLU A 237 42.02 -13.79 -13.58
CA GLU A 237 43.15 -12.89 -13.88
C GLU A 237 44.03 -13.41 -15.02
N ASN A 238 44.43 -14.69 -14.94
CA ASN A 238 45.28 -15.30 -15.94
C ASN A 238 44.58 -15.42 -17.29
N LEU A 239 43.25 -15.60 -17.30
CA LEU A 239 42.46 -15.60 -18.52
C LEU A 239 42.41 -14.21 -19.15
N ILE A 240 42.33 -13.12 -18.38
CA ILE A 240 42.34 -11.76 -18.93
C ILE A 240 43.72 -11.38 -19.47
N ALA A 241 44.79 -11.79 -18.79
CA ALA A 241 46.17 -11.52 -19.20
C ALA A 241 46.58 -12.28 -20.48
N ASP A 242 45.90 -13.38 -20.80
CA ASP A 242 46.12 -14.15 -22.03
C ASP A 242 45.26 -13.59 -23.17
N GLU A 243 45.78 -12.57 -23.87
CA GLU A 243 45.11 -11.87 -24.97
C GLU A 243 44.66 -12.80 -26.13
N GLY A 244 45.12 -14.05 -26.17
CA GLY A 244 44.74 -15.05 -27.17
C GLY A 244 43.45 -15.82 -26.87
N GLU A 245 42.99 -15.85 -25.61
CA GLU A 245 41.89 -16.75 -25.17
C GLU A 245 40.62 -16.01 -24.71
N VAL A 246 40.70 -14.70 -24.51
CA VAL A 246 39.56 -13.85 -24.18
C VAL A 246 39.34 -12.77 -25.24
N HIS A 247 38.09 -12.54 -25.61
CA HIS A 247 37.73 -11.47 -26.53
C HIS A 247 37.03 -10.37 -25.74
N LEU A 248 37.63 -9.19 -25.65
CA LEU A 248 36.90 -8.00 -25.22
C LEU A 248 35.75 -7.78 -26.21
N VAL A 249 34.52 -7.91 -25.73
CA VAL A 249 33.30 -7.76 -26.55
C VAL A 249 32.56 -6.47 -26.22
N TYR A 250 32.74 -5.95 -25.01
CA TYR A 250 32.10 -4.72 -24.56
C TYR A 250 33.01 -3.95 -23.62
N GLU A 251 33.09 -2.64 -23.82
CA GLU A 251 33.74 -1.71 -22.91
C GLU A 251 32.79 -0.56 -22.64
N ALA A 252 32.61 -0.20 -21.36
CA ALA A 252 31.82 0.93 -20.94
C ALA A 252 32.56 1.76 -19.91
N ASN A 253 32.54 3.08 -20.05
CA ASN A 253 33.01 3.99 -19.03
C ASN A 253 31.84 4.42 -18.16
N TYR A 254 32.04 4.48 -16.85
CA TYR A 254 31.07 5.03 -15.92
C TYR A 254 31.32 6.52 -15.70
N PHE A 255 30.25 7.27 -15.43
CA PHE A 255 30.38 8.64 -14.96
C PHE A 255 31.14 8.65 -13.63
N GLN A 256 32.16 9.50 -13.56
CA GLN A 256 32.81 9.81 -12.29
C GLN A 256 31.81 10.62 -11.43
N GLN A 257 31.88 10.51 -10.10
CA GLN A 257 30.99 11.17 -9.14
C GLN A 257 30.77 12.68 -9.33
N ASN A 258 31.55 13.34 -10.20
CA ASN A 258 31.48 14.77 -10.44
C ASN A 258 31.16 15.17 -11.89
N ASP A 259 30.91 14.22 -12.79
CA ASP A 259 30.73 14.49 -14.22
C ASP A 259 29.28 14.86 -14.60
N ILE A 260 28.75 15.91 -13.98
CA ILE A 260 27.41 16.44 -14.33
C ILE A 260 27.37 16.90 -15.80
N ALA A 261 28.49 17.42 -16.32
CA ALA A 261 28.56 17.88 -17.71
C ALA A 261 28.38 16.72 -18.71
N GLY A 262 29.05 15.59 -18.48
CA GLY A 262 28.86 14.38 -19.27
C GLY A 262 27.44 13.84 -19.17
N VAL A 263 26.89 13.78 -17.96
CA VAL A 263 25.49 13.32 -17.75
C VAL A 263 24.51 14.21 -18.52
N ASN A 264 24.72 15.53 -18.53
CA ASN A 264 23.90 16.48 -19.29
C ASN A 264 23.98 16.25 -20.79
N SER A 265 25.18 16.00 -21.32
CA SER A 265 25.38 15.72 -22.74
C SER A 265 24.66 14.43 -23.16
N THR A 266 24.74 13.37 -22.36
CA THR A 266 24.05 12.10 -22.62
C THR A 266 22.53 12.25 -22.50
N LEU A 267 22.05 12.99 -21.50
CA LEU A 267 20.63 13.30 -21.32
C LEU A 267 20.05 14.12 -22.47
N ALA A 268 20.82 15.05 -23.02
CA ALA A 268 20.40 15.87 -24.16
C ALA A 268 20.22 15.04 -25.45
N THR A 269 20.87 13.88 -25.56
CA THR A 269 20.89 13.06 -26.78
C THR A 269 20.12 11.75 -26.68
N THR A 270 19.85 11.23 -25.47
CA THR A 270 19.16 9.93 -25.29
C THR A 270 17.72 9.93 -25.82
N ASN A 271 17.37 8.97 -26.66
CA ASN A 271 16.01 8.81 -27.21
C ASN A 271 15.16 7.78 -26.46
N SER A 272 15.69 7.20 -25.38
CA SER A 272 14.97 6.24 -24.55
C SER A 272 14.47 6.93 -23.29
N LEU A 273 13.14 6.92 -23.06
CA LEU A 273 12.56 7.50 -21.83
C LEU A 273 13.12 6.81 -20.57
N ARG A 274 13.40 5.50 -20.66
CA ARG A 274 14.01 4.72 -19.59
C ARG A 274 15.41 5.23 -19.24
N GLN A 275 16.26 5.38 -20.25
CA GLN A 275 17.62 5.91 -20.06
C GLN A 275 17.56 7.35 -19.53
N PHE A 276 16.69 8.18 -20.11
CA PHE A 276 16.45 9.53 -19.63
C PHE A 276 16.10 9.56 -18.14
N TYR A 277 15.15 8.72 -17.69
CA TYR A 277 14.77 8.63 -16.28
C TYR A 277 15.96 8.28 -15.40
N HIS A 278 16.71 7.22 -15.73
CA HIS A 278 17.82 6.77 -14.91
C HIS A 278 18.95 7.80 -14.87
N TYR A 279 19.34 8.40 -16.00
CA TYR A 279 20.35 9.45 -15.99
C TYR A 279 19.88 10.71 -15.24
N ALA A 280 18.60 11.07 -15.32
CA ALA A 280 18.05 12.17 -14.54
C ALA A 280 18.10 11.86 -13.04
N GLU A 281 17.69 10.65 -12.64
CA GLU A 281 17.78 10.17 -11.26
C GLU A 281 19.22 10.21 -10.73
N TYR A 282 20.20 9.82 -11.55
CA TYR A 282 21.61 9.96 -11.19
C TYR A 282 22.00 11.40 -10.92
N ALA A 283 21.73 12.29 -11.87
CA ALA A 283 22.11 13.68 -11.77
C ALA A 283 21.48 14.32 -10.53
N PHE A 284 20.20 14.02 -10.25
CA PHE A 284 19.56 14.42 -9.00
C PHE A 284 20.31 13.91 -7.79
N SER A 285 20.67 12.62 -7.75
CA SER A 285 21.42 12.05 -6.63
C SER A 285 22.77 12.74 -6.40
N LEU A 286 23.48 13.11 -7.47
CA LEU A 286 24.75 13.83 -7.39
C LEU A 286 24.56 15.24 -6.84
N LEU A 287 23.54 15.96 -7.33
CA LEU A 287 23.19 17.29 -6.85
C LEU A 287 22.80 17.27 -5.36
N PHE A 288 21.99 16.27 -4.95
CA PHE A 288 21.60 16.08 -3.56
C PHE A 288 22.78 15.75 -2.64
N GLN A 289 23.70 14.87 -3.08
CA GLN A 289 24.90 14.50 -2.30
C GLN A 289 25.82 15.69 -2.04
N ARG A 290 25.84 16.67 -2.94
CA ARG A 290 26.62 17.91 -2.77
C ARG A 290 25.99 18.89 -1.77
N GLY A 291 24.87 18.54 -1.15
CA GLY A 291 24.08 19.45 -0.31
C GLY A 291 23.41 20.57 -1.10
N ASP A 292 23.48 20.52 -2.44
CA ASP A 292 22.97 21.54 -3.33
C ASP A 292 21.48 21.29 -3.61
N ARG A 293 20.66 21.50 -2.57
CA ARG A 293 19.20 21.54 -2.68
C ARG A 293 18.71 22.90 -3.21
N SER A 294 19.57 23.66 -3.89
CA SER A 294 19.25 25.02 -4.31
C SER A 294 18.31 25.07 -5.50
N GLU A 295 17.79 26.27 -5.76
CA GLU A 295 17.07 26.65 -6.98
C GLU A 295 17.83 26.23 -8.26
N ALA A 296 19.16 26.09 -8.23
CA ALA A 296 19.95 25.69 -9.39
C ALA A 296 19.70 24.22 -9.80
N SER A 297 19.57 23.31 -8.82
CA SER A 297 19.24 21.90 -9.07
C SER A 297 17.82 21.76 -9.64
N PHE A 298 16.90 22.59 -9.14
CA PHE A 298 15.55 22.69 -9.70
C PHE A 298 15.57 23.22 -11.14
N GLN A 299 16.27 24.33 -11.36
CA GLN A 299 16.40 24.97 -12.66
C GLN A 299 16.97 24.01 -13.70
N TRP A 300 18.00 23.26 -13.32
CA TRP A 300 18.60 22.22 -14.15
C TRP A 300 17.58 21.13 -14.53
N ALA A 301 16.85 20.59 -13.56
CA ALA A 301 15.84 19.56 -13.81
C ALA A 301 14.70 20.06 -14.71
N ARG A 302 14.28 21.30 -14.50
CA ARG A 302 13.28 21.97 -15.33
C ARG A 302 13.78 22.12 -16.75
N ASP A 303 14.99 22.62 -16.93
CA ASP A 303 15.58 22.86 -18.26
C ASP A 303 15.75 21.53 -19.01
N LEU A 304 16.16 20.48 -18.30
CA LEU A 304 16.25 19.15 -18.85
C LEU A 304 14.87 18.60 -19.27
N TYR A 305 13.85 18.75 -18.42
CA TYR A 305 12.48 18.37 -18.76
C TYR A 305 11.99 19.11 -20.01
N GLN A 306 12.25 20.42 -20.11
CA GLN A 306 11.86 21.22 -21.27
C GLN A 306 12.61 20.78 -22.53
N GLN A 307 13.91 20.51 -22.45
CA GLN A 307 14.72 20.01 -23.57
C GLN A 307 14.23 18.66 -24.09
N ARG A 308 13.72 17.79 -23.21
CA ARG A 308 13.26 16.43 -23.56
C ARG A 308 11.75 16.29 -23.50
N LYS A 309 11.01 17.40 -23.56
CA LYS A 309 9.55 17.42 -23.50
C LYS A 309 8.90 16.53 -24.56
N ASP A 310 9.41 16.55 -25.79
CA ASP A 310 8.88 15.73 -26.88
C ASP A 310 9.03 14.23 -26.62
N LEU A 311 10.14 13.81 -26.02
CA LEU A 311 10.36 12.41 -25.64
C LEU A 311 9.34 11.97 -24.58
N ILE A 312 9.10 12.84 -23.60
CA ILE A 312 8.15 12.58 -22.50
C ILE A 312 6.72 12.53 -23.07
N GLN A 313 6.31 13.56 -23.83
CA GLN A 313 4.94 13.69 -24.34
C GLN A 313 4.55 12.60 -25.35
N ASN A 314 5.51 12.07 -26.11
CA ASN A 314 5.25 11.02 -27.10
C ASN A 314 5.44 9.60 -26.55
N SER A 315 5.94 9.46 -25.31
CA SER A 315 6.19 8.14 -24.74
C SER A 315 4.89 7.40 -24.41
N ARG A 316 4.93 6.08 -24.64
CA ARG A 316 3.87 5.17 -24.20
C ARG A 316 4.25 4.35 -22.97
N ASN A 317 5.47 4.53 -22.45
CA ASN A 317 5.95 3.78 -21.30
C ASN A 317 5.45 4.43 -20.00
N GLU A 318 4.31 3.96 -19.52
CA GLU A 318 3.62 4.48 -18.34
C GLU A 318 4.50 4.47 -17.08
N THR A 319 5.25 3.39 -16.85
CA THR A 319 6.11 3.23 -15.66
C THR A 319 7.11 4.37 -15.51
N TYR A 320 7.85 4.69 -16.56
CA TYR A 320 8.85 5.76 -16.51
C TYR A 320 8.22 7.15 -16.49
N LEU A 321 7.08 7.32 -17.17
CA LEU A 321 6.34 8.57 -17.11
C LEU A 321 5.86 8.91 -15.70
N LEU A 322 5.32 7.92 -14.99
CA LEU A 322 4.89 8.08 -13.60
C LEU A 322 6.08 8.34 -12.68
N ALA A 323 7.20 7.64 -12.88
CA ALA A 323 8.41 7.84 -12.08
C ALA A 323 9.00 9.26 -12.27
N ILE A 324 9.08 9.75 -13.52
CA ILE A 324 9.48 11.13 -13.83
C ILE A 324 8.53 12.13 -13.16
N TYR A 325 7.21 11.91 -13.28
CA TYR A 325 6.21 12.74 -12.63
C TYR A 325 6.40 12.81 -11.11
N HIS A 326 6.58 11.66 -10.44
CA HIS A 326 6.80 11.62 -8.99
C HIS A 326 8.06 12.38 -8.58
N LYS A 327 9.17 12.21 -9.31
CA LYS A 327 10.42 12.96 -9.08
C LYS A 327 10.18 14.46 -9.18
N ILE A 328 9.54 14.91 -10.25
CA ILE A 328 9.23 16.33 -10.47
C ILE A 328 8.32 16.86 -9.36
N VAL A 329 7.30 16.13 -8.95
CA VAL A 329 6.30 16.66 -8.02
C VAL A 329 6.77 16.62 -6.56
N ASN A 330 7.50 15.58 -6.17
CA ASN A 330 7.84 15.33 -4.77
C ASN A 330 9.25 15.84 -4.40
N GLU A 331 10.20 15.83 -5.34
CA GLU A 331 11.61 16.13 -5.02
C GLU A 331 12.08 17.50 -5.51
N SER A 332 11.35 18.15 -6.41
CA SER A 332 11.83 19.35 -7.11
C SER A 332 11.89 20.63 -6.26
N GLN A 333 11.26 20.66 -5.09
CA GLN A 333 11.03 21.88 -4.29
C GLN A 333 10.41 23.05 -5.08
N ALA A 334 9.83 22.77 -6.25
CA ALA A 334 9.24 23.77 -7.13
C ALA A 334 8.13 24.54 -6.42
N SER A 335 8.08 25.85 -6.67
CA SER A 335 6.92 26.65 -6.30
C SER A 335 5.66 26.17 -7.02
N HIS A 336 4.49 26.50 -6.47
CA HIS A 336 3.21 26.12 -7.06
C HIS A 336 3.07 26.55 -8.53
N ASP A 337 3.51 27.77 -8.87
CA ASP A 337 3.44 28.29 -10.24
C ASP A 337 4.36 27.54 -11.21
N GLN A 338 5.58 27.21 -10.76
CA GLN A 338 6.52 26.40 -11.54
C GLN A 338 5.95 24.99 -11.80
N LEU A 339 5.34 24.35 -10.80
CA LEU A 339 4.67 23.06 -10.99
C LEU A 339 3.53 23.16 -12.01
N ILE A 340 2.72 24.23 -11.96
CA ILE A 340 1.64 24.43 -12.94
C ILE A 340 2.21 24.54 -14.36
N GLN A 341 3.29 25.31 -14.56
CA GLN A 341 3.92 25.46 -15.87
C GLN A 341 4.45 24.13 -16.43
N ILE A 342 5.02 23.27 -15.58
CA ILE A 342 5.56 21.95 -15.98
C ILE A 342 4.43 20.95 -16.24
N LEU A 343 3.40 20.94 -15.39
CA LEU A 343 2.35 19.93 -15.41
C LEU A 343 1.27 20.21 -16.46
N LYS A 344 0.97 21.49 -16.75
CA LYS A 344 -0.11 21.86 -17.68
C LYS A 344 0.03 21.21 -19.07
N PRO A 345 1.21 21.14 -19.71
CA PRO A 345 1.38 20.43 -20.98
C PRO A 345 1.18 18.91 -20.92
N LEU A 346 1.20 18.31 -19.72
CA LEU A 346 0.96 16.88 -19.50
C LEU A 346 -0.51 16.57 -19.18
N ALA A 347 -1.35 17.60 -19.00
CA ALA A 347 -2.76 17.43 -18.67
C ALA A 347 -3.58 16.78 -19.80
N ASP A 348 -3.07 16.76 -21.03
CA ASP A 348 -3.72 16.11 -22.18
C ASP A 348 -2.90 14.93 -22.72
N HIS A 349 -2.01 14.38 -21.89
CA HIS A 349 -1.15 13.28 -22.30
C HIS A 349 -1.98 12.06 -22.75
N PRO A 350 -1.58 11.32 -23.81
CA PRO A 350 -2.34 10.18 -24.31
C PRO A 350 -2.51 9.06 -23.27
N GLN A 351 -1.47 8.84 -22.45
CA GLN A 351 -1.52 7.87 -21.34
C GLN A 351 -2.48 8.30 -20.23
N ALA A 352 -3.51 7.50 -19.99
CA ALA A 352 -4.61 7.85 -19.10
C ALA A 352 -4.16 8.03 -17.64
N ALA A 353 -3.32 7.14 -17.11
CA ALA A 353 -2.86 7.22 -15.72
C ALA A 353 -2.06 8.51 -15.44
N LEU A 354 -1.11 8.85 -16.31
CA LEU A 354 -0.37 10.11 -16.20
C LEU A 354 -1.31 11.31 -16.31
N ARG A 355 -2.18 11.33 -17.33
CA ARG A 355 -3.16 12.40 -17.55
C ARG A 355 -3.99 12.66 -16.30
N TYR A 356 -4.51 11.59 -15.71
CA TYR A 356 -5.31 11.61 -14.50
C TYR A 356 -4.55 12.16 -13.29
N LEU A 357 -3.36 11.64 -13.01
CA LEU A 357 -2.54 12.13 -11.89
C LEU A 357 -2.13 13.59 -12.04
N VAL A 358 -1.75 13.99 -13.25
CA VAL A 358 -1.39 15.38 -13.57
C VAL A 358 -2.58 16.31 -13.36
N ARG A 359 -3.77 15.95 -13.87
CA ARG A 359 -4.99 16.75 -13.69
C ARG A 359 -5.40 16.87 -12.23
N VAL A 360 -5.31 15.79 -11.44
CA VAL A 360 -5.52 15.84 -9.99
C VAL A 360 -4.54 16.79 -9.32
N ARG A 361 -3.26 16.73 -9.68
CA ARG A 361 -2.25 17.60 -9.07
C ARG A 361 -2.44 19.06 -9.45
N LEU A 362 -2.78 19.35 -10.72
CA LEU A 362 -3.14 20.69 -11.14
C LEU A 362 -4.37 21.22 -10.37
N TYR A 363 -5.40 20.39 -10.20
CA TYR A 363 -6.56 20.74 -9.35
C TYR A 363 -6.15 21.01 -7.90
N LEU A 364 -5.31 20.17 -7.29
CA LEU A 364 -4.80 20.37 -5.93
C LEU A 364 -4.00 21.68 -5.78
N LEU A 365 -3.29 22.10 -6.84
CA LEU A 365 -2.50 23.33 -6.84
C LEU A 365 -3.39 24.57 -7.01
N ASN A 366 -4.40 24.52 -7.87
CA ASN A 366 -5.34 25.62 -8.10
C ASN A 366 -6.74 25.11 -8.50
N PRO A 367 -7.61 24.79 -7.52
CA PRO A 367 -8.90 24.18 -7.79
C PRO A 367 -9.84 25.04 -8.62
N LEU A 368 -9.73 26.37 -8.52
CA LEU A 368 -10.57 27.31 -9.25
C LEU A 368 -10.14 27.43 -10.71
N ALA A 369 -8.83 27.48 -10.99
CA ALA A 369 -8.32 27.59 -12.35
C ALA A 369 -8.48 26.29 -13.15
N PHE A 370 -8.60 25.15 -12.47
CA PHE A 370 -8.69 23.82 -13.09
C PHE A 370 -10.00 23.10 -12.72
N ALA A 371 -11.08 23.85 -12.51
CA ALA A 371 -12.37 23.29 -12.09
C ALA A 371 -12.91 22.22 -13.05
N ASP A 372 -12.55 22.29 -14.33
CA ASP A 372 -12.86 21.33 -15.38
C ASP A 372 -12.19 19.96 -15.19
N PHE A 373 -11.15 19.85 -14.37
CA PHE A 373 -10.47 18.59 -14.04
C PHE A 373 -11.15 17.81 -12.90
N LYS A 374 -12.13 18.40 -12.24
CA LYS A 374 -12.85 17.76 -11.13
C LYS A 374 -13.47 16.39 -11.45
N PRO A 375 -14.07 16.15 -12.64
CA PRO A 375 -14.57 14.82 -13.00
C PRO A 375 -13.48 13.75 -12.99
N ASP A 376 -12.25 14.10 -13.38
CA ASP A 376 -11.11 13.19 -13.35
C ASP A 376 -10.69 12.91 -11.92
N VAL A 377 -10.68 13.93 -11.05
CA VAL A 377 -10.41 13.75 -9.62
C VAL A 377 -11.39 12.75 -9.01
N LEU A 378 -12.69 12.90 -9.26
CA LEU A 378 -13.72 11.96 -8.79
C LEU A 378 -13.55 10.55 -9.36
N LYS A 379 -13.12 10.42 -10.62
CA LYS A 379 -12.84 9.11 -11.22
C LYS A 379 -11.72 8.39 -10.48
N ILE A 380 -10.65 9.12 -10.15
CA ILE A 380 -9.42 8.59 -9.55
C ILE A 380 -9.60 8.23 -8.07
N MET A 381 -10.62 8.77 -7.41
CA MET A 381 -11.05 8.30 -6.08
C MET A 381 -11.37 6.81 -6.02
N ASN A 382 -11.59 6.13 -7.16
CA ASN A 382 -11.80 4.68 -7.23
C ASN A 382 -10.57 3.92 -7.78
N SER A 383 -9.39 4.54 -7.80
CA SER A 383 -8.13 3.89 -8.22
C SER A 383 -7.75 2.74 -7.28
N GLY A 384 -7.07 1.72 -7.79
CA GLY A 384 -6.50 0.63 -6.96
C GLY A 384 -5.38 1.12 -6.03
N SER A 385 -4.63 2.16 -6.45
CA SER A 385 -3.53 2.73 -5.67
C SER A 385 -4.04 3.68 -4.58
N TYR A 386 -3.70 3.41 -3.32
CA TYR A 386 -4.12 4.25 -2.19
C TYR A 386 -3.52 5.66 -2.25
N SER A 387 -2.27 5.80 -2.67
CA SER A 387 -1.59 7.10 -2.78
C SER A 387 -2.28 8.00 -3.81
N THR A 388 -2.78 7.38 -4.88
CA THR A 388 -3.57 8.04 -5.91
C THR A 388 -4.95 8.48 -5.39
N ARG A 389 -5.65 7.61 -4.63
CA ARG A 389 -6.92 7.98 -3.97
C ARG A 389 -6.73 9.09 -2.93
N LEU A 390 -5.67 9.02 -2.14
CA LEU A 390 -5.33 10.04 -1.13
C LEU A 390 -5.10 11.40 -1.79
N LEU A 391 -4.29 11.44 -2.86
CA LEU A 391 -4.04 12.66 -3.61
C LEU A 391 -5.34 13.24 -4.21
N ALA A 392 -6.22 12.39 -4.74
CA ALA A 392 -7.52 12.82 -5.25
C ALA A 392 -8.42 13.37 -4.14
N LEU A 393 -8.40 12.75 -2.96
CA LEU A 393 -9.16 13.23 -1.79
C LEU A 393 -8.64 14.59 -1.32
N GLU A 394 -7.34 14.76 -1.17
CA GLU A 394 -6.71 16.07 -0.87
C GLU A 394 -7.09 17.13 -1.90
N ALA A 395 -7.10 16.75 -3.18
CA ALA A 395 -7.46 17.64 -4.28
C ALA A 395 -8.90 18.12 -4.11
N LEU A 396 -9.85 17.20 -3.93
CA LEU A 396 -11.27 17.54 -3.70
C LEU A 396 -11.45 18.48 -2.52
N LEU A 397 -10.77 18.21 -1.40
CA LEU A 397 -10.89 18.97 -0.15
C LEU A 397 -10.36 20.40 -0.26
N LYS A 398 -9.44 20.69 -1.17
CA LYS A 398 -8.97 22.06 -1.43
C LYS A 398 -9.93 22.87 -2.30
N GLY A 399 -10.76 22.21 -3.10
CA GLY A 399 -11.67 22.88 -4.02
C GLY A 399 -13.06 23.17 -3.43
N PRO A 400 -13.92 23.89 -4.18
CA PRO A 400 -15.32 24.04 -3.81
C PRO A 400 -16.01 22.68 -3.76
N ILE A 401 -16.55 22.31 -2.59
CA ILE A 401 -17.21 21.03 -2.35
C ILE A 401 -18.68 21.13 -2.77
N THR A 402 -19.11 20.24 -3.66
CA THR A 402 -20.50 20.05 -4.07
C THR A 402 -21.11 18.84 -3.35
N PRO A 403 -22.45 18.67 -3.34
CA PRO A 403 -23.07 17.49 -2.74
C PRO A 403 -22.59 16.16 -3.33
N SER A 404 -22.17 16.13 -4.60
CA SER A 404 -21.59 14.92 -5.20
C SER A 404 -20.19 14.60 -4.65
N ASP A 405 -19.39 15.62 -4.36
CA ASP A 405 -18.05 15.41 -3.79
C ASP A 405 -18.14 15.01 -2.33
N GLU A 406 -19.09 15.60 -1.61
CA GLU A 406 -19.43 15.23 -0.22
C GLU A 406 -19.69 13.72 -0.12
N LEU A 407 -20.52 13.17 -1.01
CA LEU A 407 -20.78 11.72 -1.06
C LEU A 407 -19.51 10.92 -1.38
N ALA A 408 -18.65 11.41 -2.29
CA ALA A 408 -17.38 10.75 -2.60
C ALA A 408 -16.43 10.75 -1.40
N ILE A 409 -16.31 11.86 -0.67
CA ILE A 409 -15.49 12.00 0.53
C ILE A 409 -16.04 11.11 1.65
N ILE A 410 -17.36 11.05 1.83
CA ILE A 410 -18.00 10.19 2.82
C ILE A 410 -17.80 8.72 2.47
N LYS A 411 -17.84 8.34 1.20
CA LYS A 411 -17.51 6.97 0.77
C LYS A 411 -16.06 6.61 1.15
N SER A 412 -15.12 7.55 1.07
CA SER A 412 -13.72 7.35 1.47
C SER A 412 -13.50 7.14 2.97
N VAL A 413 -14.50 7.38 3.80
CA VAL A 413 -14.48 7.01 5.24
C VAL A 413 -14.35 5.49 5.38
N GLY A 414 -14.93 4.71 4.48
CA GLY A 414 -14.78 3.24 4.42
C GLY A 414 -13.66 2.73 3.52
N ASP A 415 -12.69 3.56 3.12
CA ASP A 415 -11.57 3.16 2.25
C ASP A 415 -10.74 2.03 2.88
N GLN A 416 -10.06 1.20 2.09
CA GLN A 416 -9.17 0.16 2.64
C GLN A 416 -7.85 0.72 3.20
N SER A 417 -7.42 1.89 2.74
CA SER A 417 -6.21 2.55 3.23
C SER A 417 -6.51 3.43 4.44
N PHE A 418 -5.75 3.20 5.51
CA PHE A 418 -5.79 4.02 6.73
C PHE A 418 -5.59 5.52 6.44
N SER A 419 -4.63 5.89 5.58
CA SER A 419 -4.34 7.30 5.27
C SER A 419 -5.52 7.99 4.59
N VAL A 420 -6.18 7.30 3.64
CA VAL A 420 -7.36 7.82 2.94
C VAL A 420 -8.54 7.93 3.92
N ARG A 421 -8.81 6.88 4.70
CA ARG A 421 -9.86 6.89 5.73
C ARG A 421 -9.68 8.02 6.71
N SER A 422 -8.48 8.15 7.28
CA SER A 422 -8.16 9.14 8.31
C SER A 422 -8.39 10.57 7.81
N LEU A 423 -7.92 10.87 6.60
CA LEU A 423 -8.16 12.17 5.99
C LEU A 423 -9.66 12.40 5.77
N ALA A 424 -10.39 11.43 5.25
CA ALA A 424 -11.84 11.55 5.03
C ALA A 424 -12.60 11.78 6.35
N ILE A 425 -12.27 11.04 7.40
CA ILE A 425 -12.91 11.12 8.72
C ILE A 425 -12.74 12.52 9.35
N ILE A 426 -11.55 13.11 9.23
CA ILE A 426 -11.28 14.45 9.76
C ILE A 426 -12.17 15.51 9.07
N GLN A 427 -12.55 15.27 7.82
CA GLN A 427 -13.24 16.23 6.98
C GLN A 427 -14.76 16.10 7.05
N VAL A 428 -15.29 14.89 7.25
CA VAL A 428 -16.75 14.68 7.31
C VAL A 428 -17.46 15.46 8.41
N ARG A 429 -16.75 15.91 9.46
CA ARG A 429 -17.30 16.81 10.49
C ARG A 429 -17.77 18.17 9.94
N GLN A 430 -17.28 18.57 8.78
CA GLN A 430 -17.59 19.86 8.14
C GLN A 430 -18.86 19.78 7.29
N PHE A 431 -19.38 18.58 7.02
CA PHE A 431 -20.52 18.40 6.14
C PHE A 431 -21.85 18.48 6.89
N PRO A 432 -22.92 18.94 6.22
CA PRO A 432 -24.26 18.82 6.73
C PRO A 432 -24.57 17.37 7.11
N ARG A 433 -25.25 17.20 8.24
CA ARG A 433 -25.63 15.88 8.72
C ARG A 433 -26.83 15.40 7.92
N ARG A 434 -26.67 14.35 7.12
CA ARG A 434 -27.75 13.77 6.30
C ARG A 434 -27.86 12.26 6.48
N PRO A 435 -29.07 11.69 6.63
CA PRO A 435 -29.26 10.29 7.00
C PRO A 435 -28.48 9.29 6.14
N GLU A 436 -28.30 9.60 4.85
CA GLU A 436 -27.51 8.81 3.90
C GLU A 436 -26.03 8.61 4.30
N HIS A 437 -25.49 9.41 5.23
CA HIS A 437 -24.11 9.30 5.70
C HIS A 437 -23.93 8.27 6.83
N LEU A 438 -25.01 7.89 7.53
CA LEU A 438 -24.97 6.98 8.68
C LEU A 438 -24.33 5.61 8.39
N PRO A 439 -24.58 4.95 7.24
CA PRO A 439 -23.94 3.67 6.92
C PRO A 439 -22.41 3.77 6.88
N ALA A 440 -21.87 4.86 6.33
CA ALA A 440 -20.42 5.08 6.27
C ALA A 440 -19.83 5.31 7.67
N TYR A 441 -20.51 6.09 8.52
CA TYR A 441 -20.07 6.32 9.90
C TYR A 441 -20.12 5.05 10.75
N LYS A 442 -21.17 4.23 10.57
CA LYS A 442 -21.27 2.91 11.21
C LYS A 442 -20.08 2.02 10.85
N SER A 443 -19.74 1.95 9.55
CA SER A 443 -18.61 1.16 9.07
C SER A 443 -17.32 1.52 9.79
N VAL A 444 -17.05 2.82 10.00
CA VAL A 444 -15.80 3.25 10.65
C VAL A 444 -15.79 3.01 12.15
N LEU A 445 -16.92 3.21 12.83
CA LEU A 445 -17.00 2.89 14.26
C LEU A 445 -16.79 1.39 14.52
N SER A 446 -17.11 0.53 13.55
CA SER A 446 -16.87 -0.91 13.64
C SER A 446 -15.45 -1.38 13.27
N GLN A 447 -14.60 -0.52 12.69
CA GLN A 447 -13.25 -0.89 12.23
C GLN A 447 -12.20 -0.66 13.32
N ASP A 448 -11.66 -1.72 13.91
CA ASP A 448 -10.68 -1.70 15.01
C ASP A 448 -9.39 -0.90 14.75
N ASP A 449 -9.01 -0.73 13.48
CA ASP A 449 -7.82 0.01 13.08
C ASP A 449 -8.06 1.51 12.80
N THR A 450 -9.27 2.02 13.06
CA THR A 450 -9.55 3.44 12.90
C THR A 450 -8.84 4.24 13.99
N PRO A 451 -8.11 5.33 13.66
CA PRO A 451 -7.40 6.10 14.67
C PRO A 451 -8.38 6.68 15.69
N THR A 452 -7.97 6.69 16.96
CA THR A 452 -8.78 7.18 18.09
C THR A 452 -9.29 8.61 17.87
N ASP A 453 -8.55 9.45 17.15
CA ASP A 453 -8.96 10.82 16.80
C ASP A 453 -10.03 10.86 15.70
N GLY A 454 -10.01 9.90 14.78
CA GLY A 454 -11.07 9.73 13.78
C GLY A 454 -12.37 9.28 14.43
N ARG A 455 -12.31 8.23 15.26
CA ARG A 455 -13.46 7.77 16.05
C ARG A 455 -13.98 8.87 16.98
N ARG A 456 -13.09 9.65 17.60
CA ARG A 456 -13.48 10.86 18.37
C ARG A 456 -14.38 11.78 17.58
N SER A 457 -13.91 12.15 16.39
CA SER A 457 -14.56 13.15 15.55
C SER A 457 -15.94 12.66 15.11
N LEU A 458 -16.07 11.36 14.83
CA LEU A 458 -17.37 10.75 14.52
C LEU A 458 -18.30 10.67 15.74
N ILE A 459 -17.80 10.31 16.92
CA ILE A 459 -18.60 10.30 18.15
C ILE A 459 -19.14 11.73 18.42
N GLU A 460 -18.28 12.74 18.39
CA GLU A 460 -18.68 14.15 18.56
C GLU A 460 -19.73 14.58 17.53
N LEU A 461 -19.59 14.15 16.27
CA LEU A 461 -20.55 14.42 15.21
C LEU A 461 -21.92 13.78 15.49
N LEU A 462 -21.94 12.50 15.87
CA LEU A 462 -23.18 11.75 16.14
C LEU A 462 -23.96 12.31 17.33
N VAL A 463 -23.23 12.78 18.34
CA VAL A 463 -23.82 13.38 19.55
C VAL A 463 -24.56 14.65 19.22
N GLN A 464 -24.00 15.48 18.33
CA GLN A 464 -24.65 16.71 17.90
C GLN A 464 -25.80 16.47 16.92
N TRP A 465 -25.91 15.27 16.32
CA TRP A 465 -26.96 14.98 15.34
C TRP A 465 -28.32 14.66 15.98
N GLU A 466 -28.31 14.06 17.18
CA GLU A 466 -29.52 13.79 17.99
C GLU A 466 -30.67 13.01 17.30
N THR A 467 -30.41 12.36 16.17
CA THR A 467 -31.35 11.43 15.52
C THR A 467 -31.40 10.09 16.24
N GLU A 468 -32.48 9.33 16.01
CA GLU A 468 -32.60 8.00 16.62
C GLU A 468 -31.51 7.05 16.13
N GLU A 469 -31.18 7.12 14.85
CA GLU A 469 -30.13 6.32 14.23
C GLU A 469 -28.73 6.72 14.73
N SER A 470 -28.47 8.01 14.94
CA SER A 470 -27.18 8.44 15.52
C SER A 470 -27.04 8.00 16.97
N ARG A 471 -28.12 8.05 17.76
CA ARG A 471 -28.16 7.47 19.12
C ARG A 471 -27.89 5.97 19.08
N GLN A 472 -28.48 5.24 18.13
CA GLN A 472 -28.21 3.82 17.95
C GLN A 472 -26.71 3.54 17.74
N LEU A 473 -26.05 4.29 16.86
CA LEU A 473 -24.62 4.12 16.61
C LEU A 473 -23.78 4.45 17.86
N LEU A 474 -24.17 5.46 18.64
CA LEU A 474 -23.52 5.75 19.92
C LEU A 474 -23.68 4.59 20.91
N PHE A 475 -24.88 3.98 21.00
CA PHE A 475 -25.09 2.82 21.86
C PHE A 475 -24.25 1.62 21.45
N GLU A 476 -24.20 1.31 20.16
CA GLU A 476 -23.34 0.25 19.62
C GLU A 476 -21.86 0.51 19.99
N SER A 477 -21.44 1.79 20.01
CA SER A 477 -20.08 2.20 20.38
C SER A 477 -19.76 2.14 21.88
N LEU A 478 -20.74 1.92 22.78
CA LEU A 478 -20.45 1.62 24.20
C LEU A 478 -19.82 0.23 24.39
N ALA A 479 -20.01 -0.66 23.41
CA ALA A 479 -19.39 -1.98 23.36
C ALA A 479 -18.06 -2.00 22.58
N ASP A 480 -17.54 -0.84 22.18
CA ASP A 480 -16.25 -0.71 21.48
C ASP A 480 -15.12 -1.35 22.30
N SER A 481 -14.15 -2.00 21.64
CA SER A 481 -12.97 -2.61 22.26
C SER A 481 -12.04 -1.58 22.92
N ASP A 482 -11.99 -0.34 22.41
CA ASP A 482 -11.19 0.77 22.93
C ASP A 482 -11.87 1.48 24.11
N SER A 483 -11.24 1.39 25.29
CA SER A 483 -11.69 2.05 26.52
C SER A 483 -11.80 3.58 26.44
N THR A 484 -11.03 4.21 25.57
CA THR A 484 -11.07 5.67 25.34
C THR A 484 -12.33 6.05 24.61
N ASN A 485 -12.72 5.31 23.57
CA ASN A 485 -13.97 5.51 22.85
C ASN A 485 -15.16 5.26 23.76
N ARG A 486 -15.16 4.14 24.51
CA ARG A 486 -16.22 3.87 25.49
C ARG A 486 -16.40 5.02 26.49
N ARG A 487 -15.30 5.58 27.04
CA ARG A 487 -15.35 6.73 27.96
C ARG A 487 -15.93 7.99 27.31
N ARG A 488 -15.63 8.23 26.03
CA ARG A 488 -16.13 9.40 25.26
C ARG A 488 -17.60 9.29 24.96
N VAL A 489 -18.04 8.14 24.47
CA VAL A 489 -19.47 7.86 24.23
C VAL A 489 -20.25 7.99 25.53
N ARG A 490 -19.73 7.44 26.63
CA ARG A 490 -20.32 7.62 27.97
C ARG A 490 -20.45 9.10 28.37
N ALA A 491 -19.38 9.88 28.20
CA ALA A 491 -19.41 11.32 28.51
C ALA A 491 -20.41 12.07 27.63
N ALA A 492 -20.56 11.67 26.38
CA ALA A 492 -21.53 12.26 25.48
C ALA A 492 -22.96 11.94 25.88
N PHE A 493 -23.24 10.71 26.31
CA PHE A 493 -24.53 10.36 26.88
C PHE A 493 -24.86 11.19 28.11
N SER A 494 -23.88 11.51 28.97
CA SER A 494 -24.08 12.41 30.12
C SER A 494 -24.52 13.82 29.71
N ALA A 495 -24.15 14.27 28.52
CA ALA A 495 -24.47 15.60 28.00
C ALA A 495 -25.83 15.64 27.27
N THR A 496 -26.39 14.49 26.90
CA THR A 496 -27.64 14.38 26.16
C THR A 496 -28.76 13.83 27.04
N ARG A 497 -29.95 14.44 27.01
CA ARG A 497 -31.11 13.88 27.70
C ARG A 497 -31.66 12.72 26.85
N LEU A 498 -31.37 11.49 27.25
CA LEU A 498 -31.81 10.28 26.55
C LEU A 498 -33.13 9.80 27.13
N VAL A 499 -34.16 9.71 26.29
CA VAL A 499 -35.48 9.22 26.67
C VAL A 499 -36.05 8.38 25.52
N GLY A 500 -36.67 7.24 25.84
CA GLY A 500 -37.41 6.42 24.87
C GLY A 500 -37.19 4.91 24.99
N ASP A 501 -38.02 4.14 24.28
CA ASP A 501 -38.00 2.66 24.31
C ASP A 501 -36.70 2.07 23.73
N TYR A 502 -36.11 2.75 22.75
CA TYR A 502 -34.84 2.33 22.14
C TYR A 502 -33.70 2.31 23.15
N TYR A 503 -33.63 3.34 23.99
CA TYR A 503 -32.63 3.47 25.05
C TYR A 503 -32.66 2.27 26.01
N VAL A 504 -33.87 1.81 26.36
CA VAL A 504 -34.08 0.62 27.19
C VAL A 504 -33.53 -0.64 26.49
N GLU A 505 -33.90 -0.87 25.23
CA GLU A 505 -33.45 -2.06 24.49
C GLU A 505 -31.93 -2.05 24.26
N ALA A 506 -31.33 -0.89 24.03
CA ALA A 506 -29.89 -0.75 23.93
C ALA A 506 -29.19 -1.08 25.25
N LEU A 507 -29.67 -0.54 26.38
CA LEU A 507 -29.15 -0.89 27.70
C LEU A 507 -29.28 -2.39 28.00
N LYS A 508 -30.42 -3.02 27.69
CA LYS A 508 -30.59 -4.47 27.84
C LYS A 508 -29.54 -5.26 27.06
N ARG A 509 -29.19 -4.83 25.84
CA ARG A 509 -28.13 -5.47 25.05
C ARG A 509 -26.75 -5.31 25.71
N LEU A 510 -26.43 -4.12 26.23
CA LEU A 510 -25.16 -3.88 26.92
C LEU A 510 -25.05 -4.67 28.22
N TYR A 511 -26.14 -4.81 28.96
CA TYR A 511 -26.20 -5.64 30.17
C TYR A 511 -25.96 -7.13 29.89
N ARG A 512 -26.40 -7.64 28.74
CA ARG A 512 -26.11 -9.02 28.33
C ARG A 512 -24.71 -9.22 27.73
N ASN A 513 -23.91 -8.15 27.62
CA ASN A 513 -22.56 -8.25 27.09
C ASN A 513 -21.67 -9.04 28.06
N ARG A 514 -20.84 -9.95 27.54
CA ARG A 514 -19.96 -10.81 28.35
C ARG A 514 -18.84 -10.04 29.05
N THR A 515 -18.48 -8.85 28.59
CA THR A 515 -17.43 -8.04 29.19
C THR A 515 -17.97 -7.22 30.36
N ASP A 516 -17.45 -7.47 31.56
CA ASP A 516 -17.85 -6.80 32.80
C ASP A 516 -17.76 -5.27 32.68
N GLN A 517 -16.71 -4.76 32.03
CA GLN A 517 -16.52 -3.33 31.80
C GLN A 517 -17.67 -2.71 30.99
N ILE A 518 -18.24 -3.44 30.02
CA ILE A 518 -19.39 -2.96 29.23
C ILE A 518 -20.64 -2.94 30.10
N ARG A 519 -20.85 -3.95 30.95
CA ARG A 519 -21.97 -3.98 31.92
C ARG A 519 -21.87 -2.85 32.95
N ILE A 520 -20.67 -2.57 33.46
CA ILE A 520 -20.42 -1.43 34.37
C ILE A 520 -20.77 -0.10 33.68
N ILE A 521 -20.32 0.09 32.43
CA ILE A 521 -20.62 1.30 31.66
C ILE A 521 -22.13 1.42 31.38
N ALA A 522 -22.82 0.31 31.11
CA ALA A 522 -24.28 0.30 30.99
C ALA A 522 -24.96 0.83 32.27
N THR A 523 -24.49 0.40 33.45
CA THR A 523 -24.97 0.90 34.75
C THR A 523 -24.68 2.39 34.95
N GLU A 524 -23.50 2.86 34.56
CA GLU A 524 -23.17 4.28 34.63
C GLU A 524 -24.05 5.12 33.70
N VAL A 525 -24.34 4.65 32.48
CA VAL A 525 -25.23 5.32 31.52
C VAL A 525 -26.67 5.29 32.04
N ALA A 526 -27.15 4.14 32.53
CA ALA A 526 -28.45 4.02 33.21
C ALA A 526 -28.59 4.99 34.39
N SER A 527 -27.48 5.29 35.09
CA SER A 527 -27.45 6.25 36.19
C SER A 527 -27.71 7.71 35.80
N GLN A 528 -27.99 7.98 34.52
CA GLN A 528 -28.34 9.31 34.01
C GLN A 528 -29.85 9.43 33.74
N ILE A 529 -30.59 8.32 33.82
CA ILE A 529 -32.06 8.32 33.68
C ILE A 529 -32.66 9.10 34.86
N ASP A 530 -33.61 9.98 34.56
CA ASP A 530 -34.39 10.70 35.58
C ASP A 530 -35.08 9.67 36.50
N PRO A 531 -34.90 9.76 37.83
CA PRO A 531 -35.53 8.85 38.77
C PRO A 531 -37.06 8.71 38.65
N GLN A 532 -37.73 9.72 38.08
CA GLN A 532 -39.18 9.74 37.87
C GLN A 532 -39.59 9.15 36.51
N ASP A 533 -38.63 8.79 35.65
CA ASP A 533 -38.92 8.24 34.33
C ASP A 533 -39.38 6.77 34.44
N LYS A 534 -40.45 6.41 33.72
CA LYS A 534 -40.94 5.02 33.63
C LYS A 534 -39.90 4.08 33.01
N VAL A 535 -38.97 4.61 32.21
CA VAL A 535 -37.81 3.88 31.68
C VAL A 535 -36.97 3.26 32.81
N LEU A 536 -36.87 3.94 33.95
CA LEU A 536 -36.10 3.43 35.10
C LEU A 536 -36.64 2.10 35.60
N GLU A 537 -37.97 1.90 35.61
CA GLU A 537 -38.58 0.63 36.03
C GLU A 537 -38.09 -0.54 35.17
N VAL A 538 -38.00 -0.35 33.85
CA VAL A 538 -37.60 -1.41 32.93
C VAL A 538 -36.10 -1.70 33.04
N VAL A 539 -35.29 -0.65 33.19
CA VAL A 539 -33.84 -0.78 33.37
C VAL A 539 -33.50 -1.41 34.72
N ALA A 540 -34.17 -1.00 35.79
CA ALA A 540 -34.05 -1.61 37.10
C ALA A 540 -34.39 -3.10 37.07
N LYS A 541 -35.49 -3.48 36.39
CA LYS A 541 -35.83 -4.90 36.22
C LYS A 541 -34.70 -5.69 35.55
N GLN A 542 -34.12 -5.19 34.46
CA GLN A 542 -33.01 -5.87 33.79
C GLN A 542 -31.77 -5.95 34.70
N LEU A 543 -31.43 -4.85 35.38
CA LEU A 543 -30.34 -4.82 36.36
C LEU A 543 -30.49 -5.91 37.43
N PHE A 544 -31.72 -6.15 37.93
CA PHE A 544 -31.98 -7.21 38.90
C PHE A 544 -31.87 -8.62 38.34
N GLU A 545 -32.19 -8.82 37.07
CA GLU A 545 -31.95 -10.11 36.40
C GLU A 545 -30.46 -10.38 36.26
N GLU A 546 -29.62 -9.35 36.10
CA GLU A 546 -28.16 -9.49 36.02
C GLU A 546 -27.44 -9.44 37.39
N ILE A 547 -28.10 -9.10 38.51
CA ILE A 547 -27.47 -9.07 39.85
C ILE A 547 -27.02 -10.46 40.32
N ASP A 548 -27.47 -11.55 39.69
CA ASP A 548 -26.93 -12.90 39.94
C ASP A 548 -25.55 -13.12 39.29
N ASP A 549 -24.95 -12.07 38.72
CA ASP A 549 -23.56 -12.03 38.25
C ASP A 549 -22.60 -12.19 39.44
N ASN A 550 -21.72 -13.20 39.37
CA ASN A 550 -20.69 -13.45 40.38
C ASN A 550 -19.58 -12.38 40.39
N ASN A 551 -19.69 -11.33 39.57
CA ASN A 551 -18.72 -10.26 39.46
C ASN A 551 -18.96 -9.12 40.46
N LYS A 552 -18.09 -9.04 41.47
CA LYS A 552 -18.12 -7.98 42.49
C LYS A 552 -18.08 -6.56 41.94
N LEU A 553 -17.38 -6.30 40.83
CA LEU A 553 -17.28 -4.95 40.26
C LEU A 553 -18.59 -4.51 39.60
N VAL A 554 -19.29 -5.45 38.98
CA VAL A 554 -20.63 -5.21 38.43
C VAL A 554 -21.60 -4.98 39.59
N GLU A 555 -21.56 -5.81 40.63
CA GLU A 555 -22.36 -5.65 41.84
C GLU A 555 -22.15 -4.27 42.49
N GLU A 556 -20.89 -3.85 42.70
CA GLU A 556 -20.55 -2.53 43.25
C GLU A 556 -21.08 -1.37 42.39
N ALA A 557 -21.00 -1.47 41.06
CA ALA A 557 -21.54 -0.47 40.16
C ALA A 557 -23.08 -0.37 40.28
N ILE A 558 -23.77 -1.51 40.41
CA ILE A 558 -25.23 -1.55 40.59
C ILE A 558 -25.63 -0.99 41.95
N LEU A 559 -24.92 -1.35 43.02
CA LEU A 559 -25.13 -0.77 44.35
C LEU A 559 -24.93 0.75 44.34
N LYS A 560 -23.92 1.25 43.63
CA LYS A 560 -23.70 2.69 43.46
C LYS A 560 -24.85 3.36 42.71
N PHE A 561 -25.40 2.73 41.67
CA PHE A 561 -26.60 3.20 40.98
C PHE A 561 -27.81 3.28 41.92
N LEU A 562 -27.93 2.32 42.85
CA LEU A 562 -28.95 2.25 43.87
C LEU A 562 -28.68 3.15 45.09
N ASN A 563 -27.57 3.90 45.18
CA ASN A 563 -27.31 4.79 46.33
C ASN A 563 -28.08 6.12 46.26
N ASP A 564 -28.77 6.42 45.16
CA ASP A 564 -29.67 7.56 45.06
C ASP A 564 -31.03 7.23 45.72
N PRO A 565 -31.43 7.94 46.81
CA PRO A 565 -32.68 7.66 47.52
C PRO A 565 -33.93 7.69 46.63
N ALA A 566 -33.94 8.56 45.60
CA ALA A 566 -35.07 8.64 44.67
C ALA A 566 -35.18 7.37 43.83
N ARG A 567 -34.04 6.79 43.43
CA ARG A 567 -33.98 5.52 42.70
C ARG A 567 -34.28 4.33 43.58
N VAL A 568 -33.79 4.31 44.82
CA VAL A 568 -34.14 3.28 45.81
C VAL A 568 -35.65 3.22 45.96
N HIS A 569 -36.32 4.37 46.10
CA HIS A 569 -37.76 4.39 46.26
C HIS A 569 -38.49 3.79 45.05
N ALA A 570 -38.16 4.24 43.83
CA ALA A 570 -38.73 3.71 42.60
C ALA A 570 -38.47 2.20 42.44
N VAL A 571 -37.26 1.75 42.74
CA VAL A 571 -36.84 0.34 42.70
C VAL A 571 -37.56 -0.51 43.74
N CYS A 572 -37.69 -0.01 44.97
CA CYS A 572 -38.33 -0.73 46.07
C CYS A 572 -39.83 -0.90 45.84
N GLU A 573 -40.51 0.10 45.28
CA GLU A 573 -41.91 -0.07 44.86
C GLU A 573 -42.08 -1.21 43.84
N LEU A 574 -41.09 -1.43 42.96
CA LEU A 574 -41.09 -2.52 41.99
C LEU A 574 -40.80 -3.87 42.62
N ALA A 575 -39.82 -3.91 43.53
CA ALA A 575 -39.47 -5.12 44.27
C ALA A 575 -40.67 -5.63 45.10
N GLU A 576 -41.40 -4.73 45.77
CA GLU A 576 -42.62 -5.05 46.52
C GLU A 576 -43.75 -5.55 45.62
N ARG A 577 -43.87 -5.03 44.38
CA ARG A 577 -44.90 -5.46 43.41
C ARG A 577 -44.58 -6.79 42.72
N ARG A 578 -43.32 -7.20 42.61
CA ARG A 578 -42.88 -8.33 41.75
C ARG A 578 -42.11 -9.47 42.44
N GLN A 579 -42.06 -9.52 43.77
CA GLN A 579 -41.42 -10.60 44.55
C GLN A 579 -39.90 -10.82 44.25
N PHE A 580 -39.11 -9.76 44.11
CA PHE A 580 -37.64 -9.91 44.09
C PHE A 580 -37.14 -10.24 45.51
N ARG A 581 -37.05 -11.53 45.86
CA ARG A 581 -36.78 -12.02 47.22
C ARG A 581 -35.43 -11.61 47.85
N ARG A 582 -34.46 -11.15 47.05
CA ARG A 582 -33.11 -10.83 47.53
C ARG A 582 -32.91 -9.38 47.98
N LEU A 583 -33.77 -8.44 47.58
CA LEU A 583 -33.69 -7.07 48.07
C LEU A 583 -34.64 -6.88 49.24
N GLN A 584 -34.07 -6.91 50.44
CA GLN A 584 -34.76 -6.42 51.61
C GLN A 584 -34.70 -4.89 51.59
N CYS A 585 -35.64 -4.25 50.88
CA CYS A 585 -35.92 -2.84 51.08
C CYS A 585 -36.43 -2.67 52.51
N SER A 586 -35.54 -2.27 53.43
CA SER A 586 -35.93 -1.99 54.81
C SER A 586 -36.91 -0.81 54.78
N ARG A 587 -38.08 -0.97 55.42
CA ARG A 587 -39.18 0.02 55.46
C ARG A 587 -38.81 1.35 56.14
N THR A 588 -37.54 1.60 56.46
CA THR A 588 -37.09 2.67 57.35
C THR A 588 -37.05 4.07 56.74
N THR A 589 -37.32 4.25 55.43
CA THR A 589 -37.34 5.59 54.79
C THR A 589 -38.72 6.20 54.59
N ARG A 590 -39.82 5.55 55.03
CA ARG A 590 -41.14 6.23 55.15
C ARG A 590 -41.19 7.09 56.43
N ARG A 591 -40.54 8.25 56.42
CA ARG A 591 -41.00 9.39 57.23
C ARG A 591 -41.09 10.62 56.32
N PRO A 592 -42.20 11.38 56.40
CA PRO A 592 -42.50 12.49 55.49
C PRO A 592 -41.50 13.63 55.60
#